data_AF-A0A930PZW5-F1
#
_entry.id   AF-A0A930PZW5-F1
#
_cell.length_a   1.000
_cell.length_b   1.000
_cell.length_c   1.000
_cell.angle_alpha   90.00
_cell.angle_beta   90.00
_cell.angle_gamma   90.00
#
_symmetry.space_group_name_H-M   'P 1'
#
loop_
_entity.id
_entity.type
_entity.pdbx_description
1 polymer ?
#
loop_
_entity_poly.entity_id
_entity_poly.type
_entity_poly.pdbx_seq_one_letter_code
_entity_poly.pdbx_strand_id
1 'polypeptide(L)'
;MSDYPTEGLYRLVPVPHTSEQEEAEKRGYHLHYGDQPPTSPTKDGLPVLWVQGKPTEDVLVVPMRTAVNLNRREVIVKPQTGVQYTLNGKDIITGTHTVPGDGYTYFKVGAYATDGYTTTGKYEWPFTIGEAVPATPENLWVSDKASLRPAGTEINPPAPGTSSANDNGKYGHYKLRPGEKLNNAFGGYGTATWTQLGAGWAVNNRVTPPVHYRSSWKVNDKGQYEEQFADTITWIFPHTRNFTLEIDFVESAVRPDQTMQMWVGAYTGLYMAEIGKEIIERNAQGDKLDHYTVPRGERTGTWKFSIYNDIYT
;
A
#
# COMPACT_ATOMS: atom_id res chain seq x y z
N MET A 1 -24.02 6.34 -2.52
CA MET A 1 -23.78 6.61 -1.09
C MET A 1 -23.88 5.29 -0.37
N SER A 2 -22.77 4.57 -0.24
CA SER A 2 -22.73 3.31 0.51
C SER A 2 -21.48 3.28 1.39
N ASP A 3 -21.74 3.13 2.68
CA ASP A 3 -21.14 2.14 3.57
C ASP A 3 -19.62 2.03 3.59
N TYR A 4 -19.02 2.83 4.48
CA TYR A 4 -17.86 2.36 5.23
C TYR A 4 -18.34 1.75 6.56
N PRO A 5 -17.82 0.57 6.96
CA PRO A 5 -18.16 -0.01 8.24
C PRO A 5 -17.63 0.84 9.39
N THR A 6 -18.52 1.05 10.36
CA THR A 6 -18.26 1.63 11.67
C THR A 6 -17.54 0.60 12.52
N GLU A 7 -16.21 0.70 12.64
CA GLU A 7 -15.41 0.04 13.67
C GLU A 7 -14.59 1.10 14.41
N GLY A 8 -14.70 1.32 15.73
CA GLY A 8 -15.47 0.62 16.74
C GLY A 8 -16.02 1.58 17.80
N LEU A 9 -17.07 1.12 18.47
CA LEU A 9 -17.59 1.72 19.68
C LEU A 9 -16.48 1.81 20.75
N TYR A 10 -16.01 3.01 21.04
CA TYR A 10 -15.34 3.27 22.31
C TYR A 10 -16.41 3.29 23.40
N ARG A 11 -16.51 2.21 24.16
CA ARG A 11 -17.18 2.27 25.45
C ARG A 11 -16.20 2.98 26.39
N LEU A 12 -16.43 4.26 26.67
CA LEU A 12 -15.89 4.89 27.86
C LEU A 12 -16.45 4.08 29.05
N VAL A 13 -15.63 3.20 29.61
CA VAL A 13 -15.94 2.59 30.90
C VAL A 13 -15.80 3.73 31.92
N PRO A 14 -16.86 4.12 32.62
CA PRO A 14 -16.72 5.08 33.70
C PRO A 14 -15.81 4.44 34.74
N VAL A 15 -14.68 5.06 35.03
CA VAL A 15 -13.95 4.73 36.25
C VAL A 15 -14.89 5.12 37.40
N PRO A 16 -15.29 4.21 38.28
CA PRO A 16 -16.04 4.60 39.47
C PRO A 16 -15.15 5.56 40.27
N HIS A 17 -15.55 6.82 40.38
CA HIS A 17 -14.93 7.75 41.32
C HIS A 17 -15.44 7.43 42.73
N THR A 18 -15.06 6.27 43.27
CA THR A 18 -15.16 6.01 44.71
C THR A 18 -13.99 6.70 45.39
N SER A 19 -14.24 7.37 46.51
CA SER A 19 -13.18 8.04 47.27
C SER A 19 -12.24 7.01 47.89
N GLU A 20 -10.98 7.40 48.13
CA GLU A 20 -9.99 6.51 48.79
C GLU A 20 -10.49 6.00 50.14
N GLN A 21 -11.27 6.80 50.85
CA GLN A 21 -11.90 6.46 52.12
C GLN A 21 -12.94 5.34 51.98
N GLU A 22 -13.89 5.46 51.04
CA GLU A 22 -14.91 4.42 50.82
C GLU A 22 -14.30 3.07 50.42
N GLU A 23 -13.23 3.12 49.64
CA GLU A 23 -12.50 1.93 49.21
C GLU A 23 -11.67 1.32 50.35
N ALA A 24 -11.13 2.13 51.26
CA ALA A 24 -10.46 1.66 52.47
C ALA A 24 -11.44 1.03 53.47
N GLU A 25 -12.63 1.63 53.66
CA GLU A 25 -13.70 1.09 54.50
C GLU A 25 -14.20 -0.26 54.00
N LYS A 26 -14.38 -0.44 52.68
CA LYS A 26 -14.73 -1.75 52.09
C LYS A 26 -13.65 -2.81 52.30
N ARG A 27 -12.37 -2.44 52.22
CA ARG A 27 -11.23 -3.35 52.40
C ARG A 27 -10.90 -3.62 53.86
N GLY A 28 -11.28 -2.73 54.77
CA GLY A 28 -10.92 -2.75 56.19
C GLY A 28 -9.50 -2.26 56.49
N TYR A 29 -8.83 -1.60 55.54
CA TYR A 29 -7.48 -1.04 55.70
C TYR A 29 -7.16 0.04 54.64
N HIS A 30 -6.25 0.95 54.99
CA HIS A 30 -5.62 1.90 54.05
C HIS A 30 -4.33 1.32 53.47
N LEU A 31 -3.96 1.77 52.26
CA LEU A 31 -2.68 1.45 51.64
C LEU A 31 -1.80 2.70 51.60
N HIS A 32 -0.59 2.58 52.14
CA HIS A 32 0.45 3.61 52.06
C HIS A 32 1.56 3.12 51.14
N TYR A 33 1.78 3.86 50.05
CA TYR A 33 2.85 3.61 49.08
C TYR A 33 3.97 4.61 49.28
N GLY A 34 5.20 4.13 49.37
CA GLY A 34 6.36 5.01 49.51
C GLY A 34 7.62 4.26 49.92
N ASP A 35 8.77 4.90 49.78
CA ASP A 35 10.07 4.31 50.13
C ASP A 35 10.33 4.27 51.64
N GLN A 36 9.50 4.98 52.41
CA GLN A 36 9.55 5.03 53.86
C GLN A 36 8.22 4.52 54.46
N PRO A 37 8.25 3.85 55.61
CA PRO A 37 7.04 3.39 56.28
C PRO A 37 6.14 4.56 56.69
N PRO A 38 4.82 4.33 56.79
CA PRO A 38 3.88 5.35 57.19
C PRO A 38 4.20 5.85 58.61
N THR A 39 4.05 7.15 58.83
CA THR A 39 4.29 7.78 60.13
C THR A 39 3.25 7.41 61.19
N SER A 40 2.11 6.84 60.78
CA SER A 40 1.06 6.33 61.66
C SER A 40 0.62 4.93 61.20
N PRO A 41 0.44 3.96 62.13
CA PRO A 41 -0.03 2.62 61.81
C PRO A 41 -1.53 2.58 61.50
N THR A 42 -2.27 3.67 61.72
CA THR A 42 -3.71 3.78 61.49
C THR A 42 -4.08 5.12 60.85
N LYS A 43 -5.11 5.13 60.00
CA LYS A 43 -5.74 6.31 59.40
C LYS A 43 -7.26 6.07 59.41
N ASP A 44 -8.05 7.09 59.78
CA ASP A 44 -9.51 7.03 59.84
C ASP A 44 -10.09 5.82 60.61
N GLY A 45 -9.37 5.35 61.64
CA GLY A 45 -9.77 4.19 62.47
C GLY A 45 -9.45 2.81 61.88
N LEU A 46 -8.85 2.75 60.68
CA LEU A 46 -8.43 1.52 60.01
C LEU A 46 -6.90 1.37 60.02
N PRO A 47 -6.37 0.12 59.99
CA PRO A 47 -4.94 -0.12 59.86
C PRO A 47 -4.40 0.38 58.52
N VAL A 48 -3.16 0.85 58.50
CA VAL A 48 -2.44 1.28 57.30
C VAL A 48 -1.41 0.21 56.94
N LEU A 49 -1.57 -0.42 55.78
CA LEU A 49 -0.58 -1.34 55.23
C LEU A 49 0.42 -0.59 54.38
N TRP A 50 1.69 -0.72 54.73
CA TRP A 50 2.78 -0.16 53.95
C TRP A 50 3.21 -1.11 52.83
N VAL A 51 3.28 -0.56 51.63
CA VAL A 51 3.90 -1.23 50.49
C VAL A 51 5.08 -0.37 50.06
N GLN A 52 6.27 -0.97 50.06
CA GLN A 52 7.49 -0.29 49.65
C GLN A 52 7.44 0.00 48.14
N GLY A 53 7.61 1.28 47.77
CA GLY A 53 7.44 1.76 46.40
C GLY A 53 5.97 1.99 46.01
N LYS A 54 5.73 2.42 44.76
CA LYS A 54 4.39 2.59 44.19
C LYS A 54 4.14 1.45 43.20
N PRO A 55 3.07 0.64 43.33
CA PRO A 55 2.68 -0.24 42.24
C PRO A 55 2.08 0.64 41.15
N THR A 56 2.83 0.82 40.07
CA THR A 56 2.27 1.15 38.77
C THR A 56 2.52 -0.06 37.89
N GLU A 57 1.47 -0.84 37.62
CA GLU A 57 1.48 -1.56 36.35
C GLU A 57 1.49 -0.46 35.29
N ASP A 58 2.65 -0.23 34.67
CA ASP A 58 2.77 0.72 33.58
C ASP A 58 1.72 0.37 32.51
N VAL A 59 1.02 1.38 32.01
CA VAL A 59 -0.02 1.15 31.02
C VAL A 59 0.65 0.76 29.70
N LEU A 60 0.31 -0.42 29.19
CA LEU A 60 0.80 -0.86 27.88
C LEU A 60 0.28 0.06 26.77
N VAL A 61 1.19 0.61 25.99
CA VAL A 61 0.88 1.44 24.81
C VAL A 61 1.59 0.91 23.58
N VAL A 62 0.91 1.03 22.44
CA VAL A 62 1.46 0.71 21.12
C VAL A 62 1.56 2.02 20.34
N PRO A 63 2.77 2.55 20.10
CA PRO A 63 2.97 3.76 19.31
C PRO A 63 2.34 3.67 17.92
N MET A 64 1.55 4.68 17.55
CA MET A 64 0.99 4.79 16.20
C MET A 64 2.09 5.18 15.22
N ARG A 65 2.13 4.53 14.06
CA ARG A 65 3.03 4.99 13.00
C ARG A 65 2.61 6.39 12.54
N THR A 66 3.58 7.30 12.45
CA THR A 66 3.34 8.68 12.00
C THR A 66 3.02 8.72 10.50
N ALA A 67 2.23 9.72 10.10
CA ALA A 67 2.00 10.00 8.69
C ALA A 67 3.20 10.81 8.14
N VAL A 68 3.53 10.63 6.87
CA VAL A 68 4.61 11.36 6.20
C VAL A 68 4.13 11.93 4.88
N ASN A 69 4.55 13.14 4.56
CA ASN A 69 4.43 13.73 3.23
C ASN A 69 5.84 13.91 2.65
N LEU A 70 6.31 12.91 1.92
CA LEU A 70 7.69 12.86 1.43
C LEU A 70 7.99 13.96 0.41
N ASN A 71 7.00 14.37 -0.40
CA ASN A 71 7.14 15.46 -1.38
C ASN A 71 7.35 16.82 -0.71
N ARG A 72 6.68 17.04 0.44
CA ARG A 72 6.85 18.24 1.26
C ARG A 72 7.93 18.09 2.33
N ARG A 73 8.57 16.91 2.40
CA ARG A 73 9.55 16.55 3.41
C ARG A 73 8.99 16.71 4.83
N GLU A 74 7.75 16.30 5.06
CA GLU A 74 7.05 16.51 6.35
C GLU A 74 6.76 15.17 7.05
N VAL A 75 6.95 15.13 8.36
CA VAL A 75 6.46 14.09 9.27
C VAL A 75 5.35 14.69 10.12
N ILE A 76 4.20 14.03 10.16
CA ILE A 76 3.01 14.49 10.88
C ILE A 76 2.79 13.57 12.09
N VAL A 77 3.03 14.11 13.28
CA VAL A 77 2.85 13.44 14.56
C VAL A 77 1.51 13.84 15.15
N LYS A 78 0.64 12.85 15.37
CA LYS A 78 -0.61 13.04 16.12
C LYS A 78 -0.36 12.86 17.62
N PRO A 79 -1.12 13.55 18.50
CA PRO A 79 -0.96 13.37 19.94
C PRO A 79 -1.35 11.95 20.32
N GLN A 80 -0.51 11.31 21.14
CA GLN A 80 -0.79 10.00 21.73
C GLN A 80 -0.31 10.00 23.17
N THR A 81 -1.24 9.73 24.09
CA THR A 81 -0.94 9.60 25.52
C THR A 81 0.08 8.49 25.75
N GLY A 82 1.10 8.78 26.55
CA GLY A 82 2.10 7.80 26.96
C GLY A 82 3.21 7.53 25.95
N VAL A 83 3.28 8.27 24.83
CA VAL A 83 4.24 8.01 23.74
C VAL A 83 4.99 9.29 23.36
N GLN A 84 6.31 9.19 23.26
CA GLN A 84 7.21 10.23 22.73
C GLN A 84 7.78 9.77 21.38
N TYR A 85 7.74 10.66 20.38
CA TYR A 85 8.25 10.40 19.04
C TYR A 85 9.63 11.02 18.84
N THR A 86 10.41 10.41 17.95
CA THR A 86 11.71 10.95 17.53
C THR A 86 11.81 11.03 16.01
N LEU A 87 12.51 12.03 15.50
CA LEU A 87 12.98 12.13 14.11
C LEU A 87 14.50 12.04 14.10
N ASN A 88 15.05 11.01 13.46
CA ASN A 88 16.48 10.69 13.47
C ASN A 88 17.07 10.65 14.89
N GLY A 89 16.31 10.08 15.83
CA GLY A 89 16.71 9.95 17.23
C GLY A 89 16.59 11.23 18.07
N LYS A 90 16.09 12.34 17.51
CA LYS A 90 15.79 13.57 18.26
C LYS A 90 14.31 13.66 18.59
N ASP A 91 13.97 13.96 19.83
CA ASP A 91 12.58 14.12 20.26
C ASP A 91 11.86 15.21 19.44
N ILE A 92 10.64 14.89 19.03
CA ILE A 92 9.75 15.80 18.32
C ILE A 92 8.40 15.87 19.04
N ILE A 93 7.82 17.05 19.09
CA ILE A 93 6.50 17.25 19.70
C ILE A 93 5.36 16.84 18.76
N THR A 94 4.12 16.87 19.23
CA THR A 94 2.95 16.75 18.33
C THR A 94 2.94 17.88 17.30
N GLY A 95 2.61 17.56 16.05
CA GLY A 95 2.56 18.52 14.95
C GLY A 95 3.29 18.05 13.69
N THR A 96 3.49 18.98 12.75
CA THR A 96 4.21 18.73 11.49
C THR A 96 5.67 19.15 11.62
N HIS A 97 6.60 18.28 11.23
CA HIS A 97 8.04 18.49 11.31
C HIS A 97 8.67 18.31 9.95
N THR A 98 9.50 19.27 9.54
CA THR A 98 10.28 19.15 8.30
C THR A 98 11.46 18.21 8.50
N VAL A 99 11.63 17.25 7.60
CA VAL A 99 12.79 16.37 7.53
C VAL A 99 13.97 17.17 6.98
N PRO A 100 15.06 17.32 7.76
CA PRO A 100 16.22 18.12 7.36
C PRO A 100 16.95 17.51 6.15
N GLY A 101 17.63 18.37 5.38
CA GLY A 101 18.38 18.01 4.18
C GLY A 101 17.60 18.30 2.89
N ASP A 102 18.25 18.04 1.75
CA ASP A 102 17.74 18.26 0.40
C ASP A 102 17.90 16.98 -0.45
N GLY A 103 17.14 16.86 -1.54
CA GLY A 103 17.24 15.71 -2.46
C GLY A 103 16.98 14.36 -1.80
N TYR A 104 17.78 13.35 -2.16
CA TYR A 104 17.74 12.02 -1.55
C TYR A 104 18.14 12.08 -0.06
N THR A 105 17.26 11.59 0.81
CA THR A 105 17.41 11.65 2.26
C THR A 105 16.75 10.45 2.90
N TYR A 106 17.55 9.57 3.49
CA TYR A 106 17.08 8.55 4.40
C TYR A 106 16.87 9.15 5.80
N PHE A 107 15.73 8.86 6.42
CA PHE A 107 15.44 9.28 7.78
C PHE A 107 14.65 8.20 8.54
N LYS A 108 14.62 8.29 9.87
CA LYS A 108 13.86 7.37 10.72
C LYS A 108 12.95 8.14 11.65
N VAL A 109 11.74 7.63 11.84
CA VAL A 109 10.87 8.06 12.93
C VAL A 109 10.85 6.95 13.98
N GLY A 110 11.26 7.26 15.20
CA GLY A 110 11.16 6.34 16.34
C GLY A 110 10.03 6.73 17.28
N ALA A 111 9.65 5.81 18.17
CA ALA A 111 8.78 6.11 19.29
C ALA A 111 9.10 5.25 20.52
N TYR A 112 8.91 5.82 21.71
CA TYR A 112 9.10 5.14 22.99
C TYR A 112 8.04 5.57 24.02
N ALA A 113 7.83 4.76 25.06
CA ALA A 113 6.88 5.08 26.13
C ALA A 113 7.44 6.13 27.10
N THR A 114 6.60 7.06 27.53
CA THR A 114 6.91 8.03 28.61
C THR A 114 6.65 7.41 29.98
N ASP A 115 7.13 8.05 31.06
CA ASP A 115 6.95 7.59 32.44
C ASP A 115 5.50 7.18 32.77
N GLY A 116 5.34 6.02 33.40
CA GLY A 116 4.04 5.40 33.73
C GLY A 116 3.40 4.59 32.60
N TYR A 117 4.11 4.42 31.47
CA TYR A 117 3.69 3.63 30.32
C TYR A 117 4.82 2.68 29.88
N THR A 118 4.45 1.59 29.20
CA THR A 118 5.40 0.62 28.65
C THR A 118 5.03 0.23 27.22
N THR A 119 6.02 -0.16 26.40
CA THR A 119 5.78 -0.68 25.04
C THR A 119 6.15 -2.15 24.94
N THR A 120 5.56 -2.86 23.99
CA THR A 120 5.90 -4.28 23.71
C THR A 120 7.29 -4.47 23.06
N GLY A 121 7.97 -3.39 22.71
CA GLY A 121 9.25 -3.44 22.00
C GLY A 121 9.70 -2.08 21.48
N LYS A 122 10.72 -2.11 20.63
CA LYS A 122 11.29 -0.92 19.98
C LYS A 122 10.50 -0.57 18.72
N TYR A 123 10.04 0.67 18.61
CA TYR A 123 9.31 1.18 17.45
C TYR A 123 10.20 2.15 16.66
N GLU A 124 10.64 1.75 15.47
CA GLU A 124 11.39 2.57 14.52
C GLU A 124 10.88 2.30 13.09
N TRP A 125 10.52 3.36 12.39
CA TRP A 125 10.07 3.32 10.99
C TRP A 125 11.07 4.06 10.11
N PRO A 126 11.78 3.35 9.22
CA PRO A 126 12.64 3.97 8.23
C PRO A 126 11.81 4.56 7.08
N PHE A 127 12.26 5.70 6.57
CA PHE A 127 11.69 6.39 5.43
C PHE A 127 12.80 6.94 4.54
N THR A 128 12.49 7.14 3.26
CA THR A 128 13.42 7.72 2.28
C THR A 128 12.68 8.76 1.46
N ILE A 129 13.17 9.99 1.47
CA ILE A 129 12.84 11.04 0.50
C ILE A 129 13.84 10.90 -0.64
N GLY A 130 13.43 11.05 -1.88
CA GLY A 130 14.41 11.17 -2.95
C GLY A 130 13.79 11.51 -4.28
N GLU A 131 14.62 12.10 -5.14
CA GLU A 131 14.37 12.02 -6.57
C GLU A 131 14.54 10.55 -6.98
N ALA A 132 13.62 10.04 -7.79
CA ALA A 132 13.83 8.79 -8.50
C ALA A 132 15.24 8.85 -9.09
N VAL A 133 16.16 8.00 -8.62
CA VAL A 133 17.46 7.88 -9.28
C VAL A 133 17.13 7.65 -10.76
N PRO A 134 17.56 8.53 -11.68
CA PRO A 134 17.26 8.33 -13.09
C PRO A 134 17.66 6.90 -13.45
N ALA A 135 16.81 6.22 -14.23
CA ALA A 135 17.16 4.91 -14.75
C ALA A 135 18.44 5.05 -15.59
N THR A 136 19.58 4.72 -15.00
CA THR A 136 20.85 4.55 -15.68
C THR A 136 21.06 3.07 -15.94
N PRO A 137 21.86 2.67 -16.94
CA PRO A 137 22.13 1.25 -17.20
C PRO A 137 22.59 0.46 -15.95
N GLU A 138 23.22 1.13 -14.98
CA GLU A 138 23.75 0.51 -13.76
C GLU A 138 22.70 0.26 -12.67
N ASN A 139 21.57 0.97 -12.69
CA ASN A 139 20.51 0.86 -11.67
C ASN A 139 19.15 0.41 -12.25
N LEU A 140 19.06 0.30 -13.57
CA LEU A 140 17.90 -0.19 -14.29
C LEU A 140 17.71 -1.67 -13.99
N TRP A 141 16.56 -2.02 -13.42
CA TRP A 141 16.26 -3.40 -13.09
C TRP A 141 15.74 -4.16 -14.32
N VAL A 142 14.72 -3.63 -15.00
CA VAL A 142 14.16 -4.18 -16.23
C VAL A 142 13.72 -3.04 -17.15
N SER A 143 13.90 -3.20 -18.46
CA SER A 143 13.40 -2.27 -19.47
C SER A 143 12.98 -2.95 -20.77
N ASP A 144 11.86 -2.47 -21.33
CA ASP A 144 11.27 -3.03 -22.53
C ASP A 144 10.91 -1.93 -23.53
N LYS A 145 11.29 -2.12 -24.79
CA LYS A 145 10.90 -1.22 -25.89
C LYS A 145 10.32 -2.00 -27.06
N ALA A 146 9.06 -1.74 -27.41
CA ALA A 146 8.36 -2.48 -28.47
C ALA A 146 9.12 -2.48 -29.80
N SER A 147 9.76 -1.37 -30.18
CA SER A 147 10.52 -1.24 -31.43
C SER A 147 11.76 -2.13 -31.52
N LEU A 148 12.18 -2.76 -30.43
CA LEU A 148 13.30 -3.71 -30.38
C LEU A 148 12.84 -5.16 -30.54
N ARG A 149 11.54 -5.37 -30.77
CA ARG A 149 10.93 -6.67 -31.07
C ARG A 149 10.47 -6.71 -32.53
N PRO A 150 10.43 -7.88 -33.17
CA PRO A 150 9.83 -8.01 -34.50
C PRO A 150 8.36 -7.59 -34.51
N ALA A 151 7.93 -6.88 -35.55
CA ALA A 151 6.52 -6.58 -35.76
C ALA A 151 5.70 -7.88 -35.85
N GLY A 152 4.51 -7.89 -35.24
CA GLY A 152 3.65 -9.06 -35.13
C GLY A 152 3.95 -9.97 -33.93
N THR A 153 5.02 -9.72 -33.16
CA THR A 153 5.31 -10.51 -31.94
C THR A 153 4.15 -10.38 -30.96
N GLU A 154 3.51 -11.50 -30.61
CA GLU A 154 2.52 -11.55 -29.53
C GLU A 154 3.24 -11.56 -28.18
N ILE A 155 2.88 -10.62 -27.30
CA ILE A 155 3.49 -10.43 -25.98
C ILE A 155 2.93 -11.43 -24.97
N ASN A 156 1.65 -11.77 -25.07
CA ASN A 156 0.99 -12.77 -24.24
C ASN A 156 0.06 -13.62 -25.11
N PRO A 157 0.57 -14.64 -25.84
CA PRO A 157 -0.26 -15.49 -26.69
C PRO A 157 -1.20 -16.38 -25.85
N PRO A 158 -2.39 -16.77 -26.35
CA PRO A 158 -3.31 -17.65 -25.62
C PRO A 158 -2.67 -18.96 -25.16
N ALA A 159 -3.22 -19.57 -24.11
CA ALA A 159 -2.73 -20.83 -23.59
C ALA A 159 -2.74 -21.92 -24.69
N PRO A 160 -1.68 -22.74 -24.82
CA PRO A 160 -1.64 -23.79 -25.83
C PRO A 160 -2.87 -24.70 -25.79
N GLY A 161 -3.47 -24.96 -26.95
CA GLY A 161 -4.65 -25.81 -27.09
C GLY A 161 -5.99 -25.13 -26.77
N THR A 162 -6.01 -23.80 -26.58
CA THR A 162 -7.25 -23.03 -26.36
C THR A 162 -7.65 -22.26 -27.61
N SER A 163 -8.96 -22.07 -27.82
CA SER A 163 -9.51 -21.41 -29.00
C SER A 163 -10.70 -20.50 -28.72
N SER A 164 -11.17 -20.42 -27.47
CA SER A 164 -12.36 -19.63 -27.13
C SER A 164 -12.36 -19.15 -25.68
N ALA A 165 -13.21 -18.16 -25.40
CA ALA A 165 -13.42 -17.64 -24.04
C ALA A 165 -13.92 -18.72 -23.06
N ASN A 166 -14.56 -19.78 -23.56
CA ASN A 166 -15.04 -20.91 -22.75
C ASN A 166 -13.88 -21.73 -22.16
N ASP A 167 -12.70 -21.69 -22.79
CA ASP A 167 -11.53 -22.41 -22.30
C ASP A 167 -10.95 -21.79 -21.01
N ASN A 168 -11.31 -20.54 -20.69
CA ASN A 168 -10.92 -19.91 -19.42
C ASN A 168 -11.45 -20.68 -18.20
N GLY A 169 -12.65 -21.25 -18.27
CA GLY A 169 -13.19 -22.05 -17.17
C GLY A 169 -12.40 -23.34 -16.91
N LYS A 170 -11.81 -23.92 -17.97
CA LYS A 170 -10.97 -25.13 -17.88
C LYS A 170 -9.53 -24.81 -17.46
N TYR A 171 -8.97 -23.72 -17.99
CA TYR A 171 -7.61 -23.28 -17.67
C TYR A 171 -7.53 -22.65 -16.26
N GLY A 172 -8.58 -21.97 -15.84
CA GLY A 172 -8.71 -21.19 -14.62
C GLY A 172 -8.74 -19.69 -14.93
N HIS A 173 -9.86 -19.02 -14.63
CA HIS A 173 -10.11 -17.61 -14.98
C HIS A 173 -9.04 -16.63 -14.46
N TYR A 174 -8.49 -16.86 -13.28
CA TYR A 174 -7.46 -16.01 -12.66
C TYR A 174 -6.08 -16.66 -12.63
N LYS A 175 -5.90 -17.77 -13.37
CA LYS A 175 -4.61 -18.43 -13.43
C LYS A 175 -3.65 -17.58 -14.25
N LEU A 176 -2.45 -17.36 -13.70
CA LEU A 176 -1.40 -16.63 -14.41
C LEU A 176 -0.98 -17.36 -15.68
N ARG A 177 -0.91 -16.59 -16.77
CA ARG A 177 -0.35 -17.00 -18.05
C ARG A 177 0.88 -16.13 -18.35
N PRO A 178 2.10 -16.67 -18.22
CA PRO A 178 3.30 -15.92 -18.55
C PRO A 178 3.38 -15.69 -20.05
N GLY A 179 3.89 -14.53 -20.45
CA GLY A 179 4.21 -14.19 -21.82
C GLY A 179 5.70 -13.86 -21.99
N GLU A 180 5.98 -12.87 -22.82
CA GLU A 180 7.31 -12.43 -23.16
C GLU A 180 8.07 -11.84 -21.96
N LYS A 181 9.41 -11.88 -21.99
CA LYS A 181 10.26 -11.24 -20.96
C LYS A 181 10.31 -9.73 -21.18
N LEU A 182 10.26 -8.93 -20.12
CA LEU A 182 10.34 -7.46 -20.19
C LEU A 182 11.77 -6.90 -20.36
N ASN A 183 12.83 -7.72 -20.39
CA ASN A 183 14.20 -7.21 -20.56
C ASN A 183 14.64 -7.38 -22.02
N ASN A 184 14.36 -6.38 -22.86
CA ASN A 184 14.89 -6.30 -24.21
C ASN A 184 16.00 -5.22 -24.30
N ALA A 185 16.58 -4.99 -25.48
CA ALA A 185 17.91 -4.39 -25.69
C ALA A 185 18.25 -2.99 -25.08
N PHE A 186 17.47 -2.43 -24.16
CA PHE A 186 17.86 -1.32 -23.26
C PHE A 186 18.64 -1.76 -22.01
N GLY A 187 18.57 -3.04 -21.64
CA GLY A 187 19.35 -3.61 -20.55
C GLY A 187 18.67 -3.58 -19.17
N GLY A 188 19.45 -3.95 -18.16
CA GLY A 188 19.03 -4.08 -16.77
C GLY A 188 19.42 -5.45 -16.18
N TYR A 189 19.64 -5.49 -14.87
CA TYR A 189 20.19 -6.67 -14.19
C TYR A 189 19.15 -7.71 -13.76
N GLY A 190 17.86 -7.37 -13.88
CA GLY A 190 16.73 -8.16 -13.42
C GLY A 190 16.00 -8.96 -14.50
N THR A 191 14.97 -9.67 -14.04
CA THR A 191 14.03 -10.41 -14.90
C THR A 191 12.59 -10.13 -14.46
N ALA A 192 11.76 -9.72 -15.42
CA ALA A 192 10.31 -9.66 -15.28
C ALA A 192 9.65 -10.21 -16.55
N THR A 193 8.38 -10.64 -16.43
CA THR A 193 7.61 -11.22 -17.53
C THR A 193 6.27 -10.54 -17.66
N TRP A 194 5.86 -10.30 -18.90
CA TRP A 194 4.52 -9.86 -19.22
C TRP A 194 3.58 -10.97 -18.78
N THR A 195 2.51 -10.66 -18.06
CA THR A 195 1.58 -11.65 -17.54
C THR A 195 0.15 -11.24 -17.85
N GLN A 196 -0.71 -12.24 -18.03
CA GLN A 196 -2.14 -12.01 -18.14
C GLN A 196 -2.87 -13.15 -17.43
N LEU A 197 -4.13 -12.90 -17.07
CA LEU A 197 -4.97 -13.89 -16.40
C LEU A 197 -5.75 -14.72 -17.42
N GLY A 198 -5.99 -15.99 -17.09
CA GLY A 198 -6.82 -16.90 -17.88
C GLY A 198 -6.15 -17.45 -19.15
N ALA A 199 -6.96 -18.12 -19.96
CA ALA A 199 -6.55 -18.76 -21.20
C ALA A 199 -6.18 -17.77 -22.32
N GLY A 200 -6.50 -16.47 -22.17
CA GLY A 200 -6.18 -15.44 -23.16
C GLY A 200 -7.22 -15.25 -24.25
N TRP A 201 -8.49 -15.49 -23.93
CA TRP A 201 -9.61 -15.31 -24.85
C TRP A 201 -10.72 -14.46 -24.22
N ALA A 202 -11.25 -13.55 -25.02
CA ALA A 202 -12.43 -12.75 -24.72
C ALA A 202 -13.58 -13.11 -25.68
N VAL A 203 -14.80 -12.70 -25.34
CA VAL A 203 -15.99 -12.90 -26.17
C VAL A 203 -16.74 -11.59 -26.35
N ASN A 204 -17.12 -11.28 -27.58
CA ASN A 204 -18.04 -10.18 -27.86
C ASN A 204 -19.47 -10.73 -27.94
N ASN A 205 -20.21 -10.58 -26.85
CA ASN A 205 -21.60 -11.02 -26.77
C ASN A 205 -22.60 -10.07 -27.48
N ARG A 206 -22.13 -8.95 -28.06
CA ARG A 206 -22.98 -7.97 -28.76
C ARG A 206 -23.23 -8.32 -30.22
N VAL A 207 -22.60 -9.37 -30.74
CA VAL A 207 -22.78 -9.87 -32.11
C VAL A 207 -23.35 -11.30 -32.09
N THR A 208 -24.16 -11.67 -33.07
CA THR A 208 -24.76 -13.00 -33.19
C THR A 208 -24.35 -13.65 -34.51
N PRO A 209 -23.68 -14.83 -34.50
CA PRO A 209 -23.22 -15.55 -33.30
C PRO A 209 -22.10 -14.78 -32.55
N PRO A 210 -21.92 -15.03 -31.24
CA PRO A 210 -20.82 -14.42 -30.48
C PRO A 210 -19.48 -14.76 -31.12
N VAL A 211 -18.59 -13.77 -31.17
CA VAL A 211 -17.25 -13.95 -31.71
C VAL A 211 -16.24 -13.99 -30.58
N HIS A 212 -15.35 -14.98 -30.63
CA HIS A 212 -14.25 -15.15 -29.69
C HIS A 212 -12.98 -14.53 -30.26
N TYR A 213 -12.26 -13.78 -29.42
CA TYR A 213 -11.07 -13.04 -29.82
C TYR A 213 -9.94 -13.31 -28.85
N ARG A 214 -8.70 -13.20 -29.33
CA ARG A 214 -7.52 -13.26 -28.49
C ARG A 214 -7.47 -12.02 -27.61
N SER A 215 -7.44 -12.22 -26.31
CA SER A 215 -7.11 -11.17 -25.35
C SER A 215 -5.59 -11.17 -25.20
N SER A 216 -4.89 -10.25 -25.88
CA SER A 216 -3.43 -10.19 -25.92
C SER A 216 -2.93 -8.82 -26.37
N TRP A 217 -1.64 -8.60 -26.21
CA TRP A 217 -0.90 -7.47 -26.76
C TRP A 217 0.09 -7.97 -27.82
N LYS A 218 0.37 -7.15 -28.83
CA LYS A 218 1.36 -7.43 -29.86
C LYS A 218 2.22 -6.21 -30.19
N VAL A 219 3.28 -6.40 -30.95
CA VAL A 219 4.03 -5.30 -31.55
C VAL A 219 3.45 -4.96 -32.92
N ASN A 220 3.02 -3.72 -33.12
CA ASN A 220 2.53 -3.29 -34.43
C ASN A 220 3.69 -2.96 -35.40
N ASP A 221 3.35 -2.65 -36.64
CA ASP A 221 4.29 -2.27 -37.70
C ASP A 221 5.08 -0.98 -37.42
N LYS A 222 4.61 -0.15 -36.47
CA LYS A 222 5.26 1.07 -36.01
C LYS A 222 6.20 0.85 -34.81
N GLY A 223 6.37 -0.40 -34.37
CA GLY A 223 7.20 -0.72 -33.20
C GLY A 223 6.59 -0.23 -31.89
N GLN A 224 5.26 -0.27 -31.77
CA GLN A 224 4.51 0.09 -30.57
C GLN A 224 3.77 -1.15 -30.02
N TYR A 225 3.53 -1.17 -28.71
CA TYR A 225 2.62 -2.14 -28.12
C TYR A 225 1.17 -1.82 -28.52
N GLU A 226 0.50 -2.79 -29.11
CA GLU A 226 -0.88 -2.69 -29.58
C GLU A 226 -1.71 -3.80 -28.92
N GLU A 227 -2.73 -3.39 -28.19
CA GLU A 227 -3.77 -4.26 -27.67
C GLU A 227 -4.58 -4.88 -28.82
N GLN A 228 -4.77 -6.20 -28.81
CA GLN A 228 -5.58 -6.89 -29.81
C GLN A 228 -7.07 -6.95 -29.42
N PHE A 229 -7.40 -6.96 -28.12
CA PHE A 229 -8.77 -6.87 -27.62
C PHE A 229 -8.86 -6.58 -26.12
N ALA A 230 -9.84 -5.74 -25.74
CA ALA A 230 -10.26 -5.25 -24.41
C ALA A 230 -9.73 -6.00 -23.18
N ASP A 231 -8.49 -5.72 -22.79
CA ASP A 231 -7.96 -6.20 -21.51
C ASP A 231 -6.75 -5.39 -21.04
N THR A 232 -6.65 -5.23 -19.73
CA THR A 232 -5.41 -4.75 -19.11
C THR A 232 -4.33 -5.81 -19.26
N ILE A 233 -3.08 -5.36 -19.17
CA ILE A 233 -1.93 -6.25 -19.03
C ILE A 233 -1.42 -6.19 -17.61
N THR A 234 -1.04 -7.35 -17.09
CA THR A 234 -0.57 -7.49 -15.72
C THR A 234 0.94 -7.70 -15.73
N TRP A 235 1.68 -6.88 -15.01
CA TRP A 235 3.09 -7.09 -14.73
C TRP A 235 3.26 -7.62 -13.33
N ILE A 236 3.96 -8.74 -13.20
CA ILE A 236 4.29 -9.31 -11.90
C ILE A 236 5.79 -9.12 -11.68
N PHE A 237 6.13 -8.56 -10.53
CA PHE A 237 7.50 -8.26 -10.15
C PHE A 237 7.73 -8.51 -8.66
N PRO A 238 8.94 -8.95 -8.26
CA PRO A 238 9.35 -8.99 -6.86
C PRO A 238 8.95 -7.78 -6.03
N HIS A 239 8.68 -8.04 -4.75
CA HIS A 239 8.59 -7.03 -3.74
C HIS A 239 9.90 -6.24 -3.63
N THR A 240 9.80 -4.93 -3.81
CA THR A 240 10.89 -3.98 -3.64
C THR A 240 10.44 -2.85 -2.71
N ARG A 241 11.39 -2.27 -1.96
CA ARG A 241 11.08 -1.10 -1.12
C ARG A 241 10.70 0.12 -1.94
N ASN A 242 11.32 0.27 -3.11
CA ASN A 242 11.08 1.39 -4.02
C ASN A 242 10.92 0.84 -5.43
N PHE A 243 9.82 1.21 -6.08
CA PHE A 243 9.49 0.79 -7.43
C PHE A 243 9.09 2.02 -8.24
N THR A 244 9.71 2.20 -9.40
CA THR A 244 9.32 3.21 -10.37
C THR A 244 8.96 2.51 -11.67
N LEU A 245 7.82 2.89 -12.22
CA LEU A 245 7.30 2.42 -13.48
C LEU A 245 7.10 3.60 -14.40
N GLU A 246 7.71 3.55 -15.57
CA GLU A 246 7.55 4.55 -16.61
C GLU A 246 6.97 3.89 -17.86
N ILE A 247 5.89 4.46 -18.39
CA ILE A 247 5.13 3.89 -19.51
C ILE A 247 4.78 5.00 -20.49
N ASP A 248 5.19 4.83 -21.73
CA ASP A 248 4.73 5.68 -22.82
C ASP A 248 3.37 5.18 -23.32
N PHE A 249 2.33 6.00 -23.15
CA PHE A 249 1.01 5.70 -23.65
C PHE A 249 0.65 6.54 -24.87
N VAL A 250 0.06 5.89 -25.86
CA VAL A 250 -0.52 6.52 -27.05
C VAL A 250 -1.99 6.09 -27.13
N GLU A 251 -2.89 7.07 -27.18
CA GLU A 251 -4.32 6.79 -27.27
C GLU A 251 -4.67 6.05 -28.58
N SER A 252 -5.64 5.12 -28.51
CA SER A 252 -6.19 4.50 -29.71
C SER A 252 -7.01 5.49 -30.53
N ALA A 253 -6.67 5.64 -31.81
CA ALA A 253 -7.44 6.45 -32.74
C ALA A 253 -8.83 5.86 -33.07
N VAL A 254 -9.04 4.56 -32.83
CA VAL A 254 -10.24 3.81 -33.24
C VAL A 254 -11.17 3.42 -32.09
N ARG A 255 -10.76 3.66 -30.85
CA ARG A 255 -11.49 3.32 -29.61
C ARG A 255 -11.44 4.49 -28.60
N PRO A 256 -12.15 5.59 -28.87
CA PRO A 256 -12.12 6.79 -28.03
C PRO A 256 -12.82 6.61 -26.66
N ASP A 257 -13.52 5.50 -26.46
CA ASP A 257 -14.26 5.12 -25.26
C ASP A 257 -13.42 4.34 -24.23
N GLN A 258 -12.16 4.02 -24.55
CA GLN A 258 -11.25 3.32 -23.66
C GLN A 258 -10.61 4.27 -22.63
N THR A 259 -10.55 3.88 -21.36
CA THR A 259 -9.81 4.57 -20.29
C THR A 259 -8.57 3.81 -19.89
N MET A 260 -7.51 4.52 -19.51
CA MET A 260 -6.35 3.89 -18.90
C MET A 260 -6.70 3.48 -17.47
N GLN A 261 -6.55 2.20 -17.15
CA GLN A 261 -6.53 1.68 -15.79
C GLN A 261 -5.08 1.46 -15.38
N MET A 262 -4.74 1.93 -14.18
CA MET A 262 -3.53 1.56 -13.49
C MET A 262 -3.91 1.08 -12.10
N TRP A 263 -3.62 -0.19 -11.80
CA TRP A 263 -3.84 -0.78 -10.50
C TRP A 263 -2.53 -1.39 -10.01
N VAL A 264 -2.20 -1.21 -8.72
CA VAL A 264 -1.08 -1.92 -8.11
C VAL A 264 -1.55 -2.62 -6.85
N GLY A 265 -1.21 -3.89 -6.72
CA GLY A 265 -1.48 -4.68 -5.53
C GLY A 265 -0.51 -5.86 -5.41
N ALA A 266 -0.91 -6.86 -4.63
CA ALA A 266 -0.06 -8.00 -4.29
C ALA A 266 -0.63 -9.32 -4.82
N TYR A 267 0.23 -10.19 -5.35
CA TYR A 267 -0.09 -11.56 -5.75
C TYR A 267 0.95 -12.51 -5.15
N THR A 268 0.53 -13.39 -4.21
CA THR A 268 1.38 -14.43 -3.60
C THR A 268 2.78 -13.95 -3.14
N GLY A 269 2.88 -12.77 -2.51
CA GLY A 269 4.18 -12.21 -2.09
C GLY A 269 5.00 -11.53 -3.21
N LEU A 270 4.36 -11.18 -4.32
CA LEU A 270 4.89 -10.35 -5.39
C LEU A 270 4.02 -9.11 -5.57
N TYR A 271 4.56 -8.07 -6.20
CA TYR A 271 3.73 -6.98 -6.70
C TYR A 271 3.11 -7.35 -8.04
N MET A 272 1.95 -6.76 -8.26
CA MET A 272 1.19 -6.86 -9.48
C MET A 272 0.80 -5.45 -9.89
N ALA A 273 1.23 -4.99 -11.08
CA ALA A 273 0.74 -3.77 -11.69
C ALA A 273 -0.10 -4.12 -12.92
N GLU A 274 -1.35 -3.68 -12.95
CA GLU A 274 -2.19 -3.78 -14.14
C GLU A 274 -2.21 -2.45 -14.85
N ILE A 275 -1.86 -2.47 -16.13
CA ILE A 275 -1.93 -1.31 -17.02
C ILE A 275 -2.71 -1.68 -18.25
N GLY A 276 -3.66 -0.86 -18.65
CA GLY A 276 -4.25 -1.01 -19.96
C GLY A 276 -5.59 -0.38 -20.03
N LYS A 277 -6.42 -0.90 -20.92
CA LYS A 277 -7.63 -0.21 -21.29
C LYS A 277 -8.83 -0.89 -20.67
N GLU A 278 -9.50 -0.16 -19.79
CA GLU A 278 -10.82 -0.53 -19.31
C GLU A 278 -11.86 0.13 -20.23
N ILE A 279 -12.89 -0.62 -20.62
CA ILE A 279 -14.10 -0.02 -21.15
C ILE A 279 -14.77 0.64 -19.96
N ILE A 280 -15.10 1.93 -20.02
CA ILE A 280 -15.82 2.61 -18.91
C ILE A 280 -17.09 1.81 -18.62
N GLU A 281 -17.04 0.97 -17.59
CA GLU A 281 -18.20 0.25 -17.13
C GLU A 281 -19.13 1.27 -16.51
N ARG A 282 -20.34 1.33 -17.06
CA ARG A 282 -21.43 2.08 -16.48
C ARG A 282 -22.30 1.08 -15.75
N ASN A 283 -22.76 1.43 -14.55
CA ASN A 283 -23.79 0.63 -13.89
C ASN A 283 -25.06 0.57 -14.77
N ALA A 284 -26.03 -0.26 -14.39
CA ALA A 284 -27.28 -0.40 -15.14
C ALA A 284 -28.07 0.93 -15.30
N GLN A 285 -27.75 1.94 -14.51
CA GLN A 285 -28.33 3.27 -14.49
C GLN A 285 -27.53 4.29 -15.35
N GLY A 286 -26.37 3.89 -15.90
CA GLY A 286 -25.52 4.74 -16.73
C GLY A 286 -24.44 5.52 -15.99
N ASP A 287 -24.34 5.38 -14.66
CA ASP A 287 -23.34 6.07 -13.85
C ASP A 287 -21.97 5.43 -14.02
N LYS A 288 -20.92 6.25 -13.99
CA LYS A 288 -19.54 5.76 -13.96
C LYS A 288 -19.28 5.09 -12.60
N LEU A 289 -18.67 3.92 -12.60
CA LEU A 289 -18.11 3.32 -11.38
C LEU A 289 -16.96 4.21 -10.84
N ASP A 290 -16.63 4.08 -9.54
CA ASP A 290 -15.65 4.90 -8.80
C ASP A 290 -14.21 4.69 -9.31
N HIS A 291 -13.93 5.16 -10.53
CA HIS A 291 -12.60 5.19 -11.13
C HIS A 291 -12.20 6.64 -11.38
N TYR A 292 -10.98 6.99 -10.95
CA TYR A 292 -10.37 8.24 -11.40
C TYR A 292 -10.08 8.15 -12.90
N THR A 293 -10.87 8.87 -13.71
CA THR A 293 -10.71 8.89 -15.17
C THR A 293 -9.87 10.10 -15.59
N VAL A 294 -8.69 9.87 -16.15
CA VAL A 294 -7.87 10.93 -16.76
C VAL A 294 -8.58 11.51 -17.99
N PRO A 295 -8.64 12.84 -18.17
CA PRO A 295 -9.20 13.47 -19.37
C PRO A 295 -8.51 13.02 -20.66
N ARG A 296 -9.27 12.84 -21.75
CA ARG A 296 -8.79 12.26 -23.02
C ARG A 296 -7.51 12.91 -23.56
N GLY A 297 -7.48 14.24 -23.62
CA GLY A 297 -6.34 15.00 -24.15
C GLY A 297 -5.08 14.91 -23.29
N GLU A 298 -5.18 14.38 -22.07
CA GLU A 298 -4.09 14.25 -21.10
C GLU A 298 -3.59 12.79 -20.99
N ARG A 299 -4.18 11.85 -21.74
CA ARG A 299 -3.82 10.42 -21.67
C ARG A 299 -2.52 10.11 -22.39
N THR A 300 -2.24 10.76 -23.52
CA THR A 300 -1.03 10.50 -24.30
C THR A 300 0.19 11.12 -23.64
N GLY A 301 1.25 10.35 -23.47
CA GLY A 301 2.51 10.81 -22.88
C GLY A 301 3.20 9.74 -22.05
N THR A 302 4.30 10.12 -21.42
CA THR A 302 5.02 9.26 -20.47
C THR A 302 4.35 9.37 -19.10
N TRP A 303 3.85 8.25 -18.61
CA TRP A 303 3.29 8.10 -17.28
C TRP A 303 4.35 7.55 -16.35
N LYS A 304 4.54 8.22 -15.21
CA LYS A 304 5.44 7.75 -14.15
C LYS A 304 4.62 7.42 -12.91
N PHE A 305 4.70 6.17 -12.50
CA PHE A 305 4.19 5.70 -11.23
C PHE A 305 5.37 5.34 -10.33
N SER A 306 5.31 5.74 -9.07
CA SER A 306 6.39 5.45 -8.13
C SER A 306 5.84 5.08 -6.77
N ILE A 307 6.23 3.91 -6.30
CA ILE A 307 6.03 3.45 -4.93
C ILE A 307 7.34 3.69 -4.18
N TYR A 308 7.26 4.41 -3.07
CA TYR A 308 8.39 4.68 -2.21
C TYR A 308 8.15 4.11 -0.82
N ASN A 309 9.13 3.36 -0.33
CA ASN A 309 9.13 2.72 0.97
C ASN A 309 7.85 1.89 1.24
N ASP A 310 7.48 1.01 0.31
CA ASP A 310 6.44 0.02 0.62
C ASP A 310 6.95 -0.95 1.69
N ILE A 311 6.05 -1.23 2.62
CA ILE A 311 6.24 -1.93 3.89
C ILE A 311 5.22 -3.05 4.09
N TYR A 312 4.35 -3.31 3.10
CA TYR A 312 3.43 -4.45 3.10
C TYR A 312 4.08 -5.77 2.62
N THR A 313 5.42 -5.84 2.70
CA THR A 313 6.28 -6.96 2.32
C THR A 313 7.07 -7.42 3.54
#